data_AF-A0A2H3BFA3-F1
#
_entry.id   AF-A0A2H3BFA3-F1
#
_cell.length_a   1.000
_cell.length_b   1.000
_cell.length_c   1.000
_cell.angle_alpha   90.00
_cell.angle_beta   90.00
_cell.angle_gamma   90.00
#
_symmetry.space_group_name_H-M   'P 1'
#
loop_
_entity.id
_entity.type
_entity.pdbx_description
1 polymer ?
#
loop_
_entity_poly.entity_id
_entity_poly.type
_entity_poly.pdbx_seq_one_letter_code
_entity_poly.pdbx_strand_id
1 'polypeptide(L)'
;MDEYWLAKVRDIRSSAENPSDVWVWAQWYYSPRDVADVIKSFDPEACGRHERIFSDHYDLIHSTTIDGIATIKRYSDEDVEQGAIGKDTYWCRYNFEREARTLDPKPSETCFCQHPYDPDDDTVAMHFCPRLSCRKAYHQSCLVKEKFKEQVTPDRPLRLLLSPPDSDEPFVLPVRRSSRSKKAHPERTIEELLEGLPDELVRVAKQPMVKGAKYPQGGIVGNITWVSRARQLVYDALSGLGISDDWKDSIDCSKATVKFKDRNVIPALICPQCRGPI
;
A
#
# COMPACT_ATOMS: atom_id res chain seq x y z
N MET A 1 -17.58 -0.14 -20.93
CA MET A 1 -16.59 -0.22 -22.02
C MET A 1 -15.65 0.93 -21.81
N ASP A 2 -14.35 0.67 -21.84
CA ASP A 2 -13.35 1.74 -21.84
C ASP A 2 -13.41 2.42 -23.21
N GLU A 3 -13.63 3.73 -23.21
CA GLU A 3 -13.83 4.51 -24.44
C GLU A 3 -12.51 4.78 -25.16
N TYR A 4 -11.37 4.71 -24.44
CA TYR A 4 -10.05 5.08 -24.94
C TYR A 4 -8.98 4.04 -24.62
N TRP A 5 -8.02 3.88 -25.53
CA TRP A 5 -6.77 3.16 -25.29
C TRP A 5 -5.79 4.03 -24.49
N LEU A 6 -5.00 3.41 -23.63
CA LEU A 6 -4.00 4.12 -22.83
C LEU A 6 -2.61 3.70 -23.25
N ALA A 7 -1.72 4.67 -23.42
CA ALA A 7 -0.32 4.42 -23.77
C ALA A 7 0.63 5.31 -22.98
N LYS A 8 1.84 4.81 -22.76
CA LYS A 8 2.99 5.60 -22.33
C LYS A 8 3.71 6.13 -23.57
N VAL A 9 3.81 7.45 -23.69
CA VAL A 9 4.67 8.09 -24.68
C VAL A 9 6.12 7.77 -24.34
N ARG A 10 6.85 7.17 -25.28
CA ARG A 10 8.28 6.87 -25.13
C ARG A 10 9.15 7.85 -25.89
N ASP A 11 8.68 8.28 -27.06
CA ASP A 11 9.39 9.21 -27.92
C ASP A 11 8.39 9.98 -28.79
N ILE A 12 8.77 11.19 -29.19
CA ILE A 12 7.98 12.05 -30.09
C ILE A 12 8.91 12.49 -31.21
N ARG A 13 8.49 12.22 -32.45
CA ARG A 13 9.30 12.46 -33.65
C ARG A 13 8.53 13.27 -34.66
N SER A 14 9.26 14.07 -35.43
CA SER A 14 8.75 14.75 -36.62
C SER A 14 9.83 14.74 -37.71
N SER A 15 9.42 14.90 -38.96
CA SER A 15 10.35 15.09 -40.07
C SER A 15 10.84 16.53 -40.13
N ALA A 16 12.10 16.75 -40.48
CA ALA A 16 12.64 18.10 -40.72
C ALA A 16 11.96 18.79 -41.91
N GLU A 17 11.50 18.01 -42.90
CA GLU A 17 10.81 18.50 -44.10
C GLU A 17 9.36 18.87 -43.82
N ASN A 18 8.74 18.21 -42.85
CA ASN A 18 7.39 18.54 -42.39
C ASN A 18 7.30 18.48 -40.86
N PRO A 19 7.68 19.56 -40.16
CA PRO A 19 7.67 19.60 -38.69
C PRO A 19 6.26 19.46 -38.08
N SER A 20 5.21 19.62 -38.88
CA SER A 20 3.82 19.43 -38.42
C SER A 20 3.35 17.99 -38.48
N ASP A 21 4.08 17.10 -39.16
CA ASP A 21 3.83 15.67 -39.19
C ASP A 21 4.51 15.00 -38.00
N VAL A 22 3.76 14.91 -36.90
CA VAL A 22 4.26 14.46 -35.59
C VAL A 22 3.75 13.05 -35.29
N TRP A 23 4.69 12.15 -35.03
CA TRP A 23 4.46 10.74 -34.69
C TRP A 23 4.96 10.43 -33.29
N VAL A 24 4.29 9.50 -32.63
CA VAL A 24 4.53 9.13 -31.24
C VAL A 24 4.85 7.65 -31.16
N TRP A 25 6.01 7.33 -30.58
CA TRP A 25 6.34 5.96 -30.20
C TRP A 25 5.65 5.65 -28.88
N ALA A 26 4.57 4.88 -28.96
CA ALA A 26 3.68 4.57 -27.85
C ALA A 26 3.97 3.16 -27.31
N GLN A 27 3.82 2.96 -26.01
CA GLN A 27 3.78 1.63 -25.38
C GLN A 27 2.46 1.43 -24.67
N TRP A 28 1.77 0.34 -24.99
CA TRP A 28 0.37 0.18 -24.64
C TRP A 28 0.14 -0.32 -23.21
N TYR A 29 -0.93 0.17 -22.61
CA TYR A 29 -1.59 -0.40 -21.46
C TYR A 29 -2.85 -1.13 -21.90
N TYR A 30 -2.95 -2.41 -21.56
CA TYR A 30 -4.06 -3.28 -21.92
C TYR A 30 -5.15 -3.23 -20.84
N SER A 31 -6.41 -3.41 -21.24
CA SER A 31 -7.47 -3.72 -20.29
C SER A 31 -7.30 -5.17 -19.77
N PRO A 32 -7.85 -5.50 -18.60
CA PRO A 32 -7.86 -6.88 -18.12
C PRO A 32 -8.46 -7.87 -19.13
N ARG A 33 -9.48 -7.46 -19.87
CA ARG A 33 -10.16 -8.30 -20.88
C ARG A 33 -9.25 -8.59 -22.08
N ASP A 34 -8.52 -7.60 -22.57
CA ASP A 34 -7.57 -7.79 -23.68
C ASP A 34 -6.46 -8.78 -23.28
N VAL A 35 -6.02 -8.78 -22.02
CA VAL A 35 -5.06 -9.76 -21.51
C VAL A 35 -5.68 -11.14 -21.36
N ALA A 36 -6.92 -11.25 -20.85
CA ALA A 36 -7.64 -12.52 -20.77
C ALA A 36 -7.87 -13.17 -22.16
N ASP A 37 -7.92 -12.36 -23.22
CA ASP A 37 -7.97 -12.87 -24.58
C ASP A 37 -6.68 -13.58 -25.02
N VAL A 38 -5.53 -13.19 -24.47
CA VAL A 38 -4.22 -13.80 -24.75
C VAL A 38 -3.85 -14.89 -23.73
N ILE A 39 -4.07 -14.63 -22.44
CA ILE A 39 -3.79 -15.52 -21.31
C ILE A 39 -5.12 -16.04 -20.78
N LYS A 40 -5.59 -17.19 -21.28
CA LYS A 40 -6.92 -17.73 -20.93
C LYS A 40 -7.12 -18.09 -19.45
N SER A 41 -6.03 -18.27 -18.70
CA SER A 41 -6.07 -18.53 -17.25
C SER A 41 -6.14 -17.27 -16.40
N PHE A 42 -6.01 -16.08 -17.00
CA PHE A 42 -6.09 -14.81 -16.30
C PHE A 42 -7.56 -14.47 -16.05
N ASP A 43 -7.89 -14.16 -14.79
CA ASP A 43 -9.23 -13.71 -14.41
C ASP A 43 -9.31 -12.17 -14.47
N PRO A 44 -10.01 -11.60 -15.47
CA PRO A 44 -10.12 -10.16 -15.61
C PRO A 44 -11.04 -9.51 -14.57
N GLU A 45 -11.92 -10.27 -13.91
CA GLU A 45 -12.88 -9.73 -12.94
C GLU A 45 -12.22 -9.49 -11.57
N ALA A 46 -11.01 -10.01 -11.35
CA ALA A 46 -10.22 -9.77 -10.15
C ALA A 46 -9.39 -8.47 -10.21
N CYS A 47 -9.51 -7.72 -11.31
CA CYS A 47 -8.88 -6.43 -11.52
C CYS A 47 -9.84 -5.28 -11.23
N GLY A 48 -9.30 -4.20 -10.67
CA GLY A 48 -10.09 -2.99 -10.45
C GLY A 48 -10.53 -2.33 -11.77
N ARG A 49 -11.60 -1.55 -11.72
CA ARG A 49 -12.20 -0.80 -12.84
C ARG A 49 -11.20 0.07 -13.60
N HIS A 50 -10.34 0.77 -12.86
CA HIS A 50 -9.30 1.64 -13.42
C HIS A 50 -7.93 0.95 -13.45
N GLU A 51 -7.88 -0.36 -13.23
CA GLU A 51 -6.66 -1.13 -13.39
C GLU A 51 -6.34 -1.33 -14.86
N ARG A 52 -5.06 -1.21 -15.19
CA ARG A 52 -4.49 -1.45 -16.51
C ARG A 52 -3.25 -2.30 -16.40
N ILE A 53 -2.93 -3.01 -17.47
CA ILE A 53 -1.80 -3.93 -17.50
C ILE A 53 -0.76 -3.39 -18.47
N PHE A 54 0.44 -3.09 -17.96
CA PHE A 54 1.48 -2.46 -18.75
C PHE A 54 2.16 -3.49 -19.65
N SER A 55 2.10 -3.32 -20.97
CA SER A 55 2.60 -4.34 -21.90
C SER A 55 3.98 -4.03 -22.48
N ASP A 56 4.65 -5.02 -23.04
CA ASP A 56 5.82 -4.90 -23.92
C ASP A 56 5.46 -4.51 -25.38
N HIS A 57 4.18 -4.22 -25.67
CA HIS A 57 3.74 -3.87 -27.01
C HIS A 57 3.96 -2.39 -27.32
N TYR A 58 4.73 -2.13 -28.37
CA TYR A 58 5.00 -0.80 -28.90
C TYR A 58 4.34 -0.60 -30.26
N ASP A 59 3.91 0.62 -30.54
CA ASP A 59 3.40 1.02 -31.85
C ASP A 59 3.74 2.47 -32.17
N LEU A 60 3.75 2.82 -33.46
CA LEU A 60 3.96 4.19 -33.93
C LEU A 60 2.62 4.79 -34.37
N ILE A 61 2.12 5.76 -33.61
CA ILE A 61 0.84 6.40 -33.87
C ILE A 61 1.01 7.86 -34.27
N HIS A 62 0.10 8.39 -35.08
CA HIS A 62 0.11 9.80 -35.43
C HIS A 62 -0.43 10.64 -34.26
N SER A 63 0.17 11.80 -34.00
CA SER A 63 -0.20 12.65 -32.85
C SER A 63 -1.67 13.08 -32.82
N THR A 64 -2.34 13.14 -33.98
CA THR A 64 -3.77 13.50 -34.07
C THR A 64 -4.71 12.43 -33.53
N THR A 65 -4.23 11.22 -33.21
CA THR A 65 -5.03 10.18 -32.57
C THR A 65 -5.05 10.31 -31.04
N ILE A 66 -4.40 11.33 -30.47
CA ILE A 66 -4.29 11.52 -29.02
C ILE A 66 -5.42 12.45 -28.56
N ASP A 67 -6.36 11.89 -27.81
CA ASP A 67 -7.49 12.65 -27.25
C ASP A 67 -7.11 13.45 -25.99
N GLY A 68 -6.15 12.98 -25.20
CA GLY A 68 -5.78 13.65 -23.96
C GLY A 68 -4.71 12.94 -23.13
N ILE A 69 -4.40 13.54 -21.97
CA ILE A 69 -3.42 13.03 -21.02
C ILE A 69 -4.14 12.33 -19.87
N ALA A 70 -3.70 11.11 -19.56
CA ALA A 70 -4.16 10.36 -18.38
C ALA A 70 -3.00 10.14 -17.40
N THR A 71 -3.32 10.09 -16.10
CA THR A 71 -2.36 9.73 -15.05
C THR A 71 -2.53 8.26 -14.70
N ILE A 72 -1.46 7.48 -14.83
CA ILE A 72 -1.40 6.07 -14.41
C ILE A 72 -0.35 5.93 -13.30
N LYS A 73 -0.73 5.36 -12.16
CA LYS A 73 0.18 5.09 -11.04
C LYS A 73 0.56 3.60 -10.96
N ARG A 74 1.81 3.31 -10.59
CA ARG A 74 2.20 1.93 -10.25
C ARG A 74 1.67 1.59 -8.85
N TYR A 75 1.16 0.38 -8.71
CA TYR A 75 0.77 -0.24 -7.45
C TYR A 75 1.67 -1.45 -7.17
N SER A 76 2.12 -1.56 -5.93
CA SER A 76 2.82 -2.70 -5.35
C SER A 76 2.09 -3.12 -4.08
N ASP A 77 1.93 -4.44 -3.89
CA ASP A 77 1.35 -5.00 -2.67
C ASP A 77 2.26 -4.88 -1.45
N GLU A 78 3.58 -4.74 -1.67
CA GLU A 78 4.63 -4.83 -0.65
C GLU A 78 5.25 -3.47 -0.29
N ASP A 79 4.90 -2.41 -1.03
CA ASP A 79 5.47 -1.08 -0.82
C ASP A 79 4.75 -0.34 0.31
N VAL A 80 5.44 -0.19 1.44
CA VAL A 80 4.93 0.51 2.62
C VAL A 80 4.97 2.03 2.46
N GLU A 81 5.73 2.58 1.53
CA GLU A 81 5.85 4.03 1.30
C GLU A 81 5.06 4.50 0.07
N GLN A 82 4.19 3.64 -0.46
CA GLN A 82 3.41 3.92 -1.65
C GLN A 82 2.42 5.09 -1.47
N GLY A 83 2.60 6.12 -2.29
CA GLY A 83 1.71 7.28 -2.30
C GLY A 83 0.25 6.93 -2.61
N ALA A 84 -0.68 7.76 -2.13
CA ALA A 84 -2.10 7.54 -2.32
C ALA A 84 -2.50 7.42 -3.81
N ILE A 85 -3.33 6.42 -4.10
CA ILE A 85 -3.96 6.21 -5.41
C ILE A 85 -5.47 6.35 -5.21
N GLY A 86 -6.06 7.33 -5.87
CA GLY A 86 -7.51 7.59 -5.84
C GLY A 86 -8.27 6.54 -6.63
N LYS A 87 -9.57 6.36 -6.31
CA LYS A 87 -10.42 5.36 -6.98
C LYS A 87 -10.65 5.65 -8.47
N ASP A 88 -10.60 6.93 -8.85
CA ASP A 88 -10.79 7.39 -10.24
C ASP A 88 -9.45 7.60 -10.97
N THR A 89 -8.33 7.18 -10.37
CA THR A 89 -7.01 7.25 -10.99
C THR A 89 -6.68 5.91 -11.64
N TYR A 90 -6.22 5.92 -12.88
CA TYR A 90 -5.71 4.70 -13.49
C TYR A 90 -4.49 4.20 -12.73
N TRP A 91 -4.35 2.89 -12.64
CA TRP A 91 -3.23 2.27 -11.96
C TRP A 91 -2.86 0.94 -12.59
N CYS A 92 -1.64 0.48 -12.36
CA CYS A 92 -1.17 -0.81 -12.84
C CYS A 92 -0.36 -1.53 -11.77
N ARG A 93 -0.50 -2.85 -11.69
CA ARG A 93 0.37 -3.70 -10.86
C ARG A 93 1.14 -4.75 -11.66
N TYR A 94 0.63 -5.13 -12.83
CA TYR A 94 1.25 -6.15 -13.69
C TYR A 94 1.96 -5.54 -14.90
N ASN A 95 3.07 -6.18 -15.26
CA ASN A 95 3.70 -6.11 -16.57
C ASN A 95 3.24 -7.33 -17.38
N PHE A 96 2.90 -7.13 -18.64
CA PHE A 96 2.45 -8.17 -19.56
C PHE A 96 3.44 -8.32 -20.70
N GLU A 97 4.11 -9.46 -20.75
CA GLU A 97 4.91 -9.85 -21.91
C GLU A 97 4.00 -10.60 -22.89
N ARG A 98 3.57 -9.91 -23.94
CA ARG A 98 2.50 -10.38 -24.82
C ARG A 98 2.91 -11.64 -25.59
N GLU A 99 4.15 -11.69 -26.06
CA GLU A 99 4.68 -12.84 -26.81
C GLU A 99 4.92 -14.04 -25.90
N ALA A 100 5.49 -13.81 -24.72
CA ALA A 100 5.72 -14.86 -23.71
C ALA A 100 4.43 -15.32 -23.01
N ARG A 101 3.36 -14.51 -23.09
CA ARG A 101 2.05 -14.74 -22.44
C ARG A 101 2.19 -14.85 -20.91
N THR A 102 3.01 -13.98 -20.33
CA THR A 102 3.31 -13.96 -18.90
C THR A 102 2.95 -12.62 -18.26
N LEU A 103 2.63 -12.67 -16.96
CA LEU A 103 2.42 -11.50 -16.13
C LEU A 103 3.45 -11.46 -15.01
N ASP A 104 4.00 -10.28 -14.75
CA ASP A 104 4.93 -10.00 -13.66
C ASP A 104 4.49 -8.79 -12.80
N PRO A 105 4.30 -8.96 -11.48
CA PRO A 105 4.31 -10.23 -10.77
C PRO A 105 3.18 -11.13 -11.27
N LYS A 106 3.29 -12.43 -11.01
CA LYS A 106 2.14 -13.33 -11.20
C LYS A 106 0.98 -12.80 -10.36
N PRO A 107 -0.28 -12.81 -10.86
CA PRO A 107 -1.45 -12.48 -10.06
C PRO A 107 -1.38 -13.22 -8.72
N SER A 108 -1.10 -12.46 -7.65
CA SER A 108 -0.36 -12.98 -6.50
C SER A 108 -1.27 -13.54 -5.41
N GLU A 109 -0.73 -14.51 -4.69
CA GLU A 109 -1.27 -15.05 -3.44
C GLU A 109 -0.96 -14.13 -2.25
N THR A 110 -1.40 -12.87 -2.30
CA THR A 110 -1.27 -11.95 -1.13
C THR A 110 -1.83 -12.61 0.13
N CYS A 111 -3.04 -13.17 -0.01
CA CYS A 111 -3.69 -13.99 0.99
C CYS A 111 -3.58 -15.48 0.65
N PHE A 112 -3.58 -16.35 1.66
CA PHE A 112 -3.54 -17.82 1.51
C PHE A 112 -4.77 -18.41 0.80
N CYS A 113 -5.83 -17.63 0.56
CA CYS A 113 -6.95 -18.04 -0.28
C CYS A 113 -6.63 -17.96 -1.78
N GLN A 114 -5.46 -17.43 -2.16
CA GLN A 114 -4.99 -17.31 -3.55
C GLN A 114 -5.83 -16.40 -4.45
N HIS A 115 -6.79 -15.68 -3.87
CA HIS A 115 -7.53 -14.63 -4.57
C HIS A 115 -6.73 -13.32 -4.46
N PRO A 116 -6.54 -12.60 -5.56
CA PRO A 116 -5.82 -11.34 -5.54
C PRO A 116 -6.67 -10.26 -4.84
N TYR A 117 -6.01 -9.15 -4.53
CA TYR A 117 -6.68 -7.97 -4.00
C TYR A 117 -7.57 -7.32 -5.08
N ASP A 118 -8.87 -7.21 -4.81
CA ASP A 118 -9.80 -6.38 -5.55
C ASP A 118 -10.10 -5.09 -4.75
N PRO A 119 -9.68 -3.91 -5.25
CA PRO A 119 -9.95 -2.64 -4.59
C PRO A 119 -11.36 -2.10 -4.76
N ASP A 120 -12.19 -2.69 -5.62
CA ASP A 120 -13.55 -2.23 -5.92
C ASP A 120 -14.64 -3.03 -5.19
N ASP A 121 -14.34 -4.25 -4.74
CA ASP A 121 -15.22 -5.03 -3.85
C ASP A 121 -15.35 -4.33 -2.47
N ASP A 122 -16.54 -3.80 -2.19
CA ASP A 122 -16.81 -3.04 -0.97
C ASP A 122 -16.93 -3.90 0.29
N THR A 123 -16.95 -5.23 0.13
CA THR A 123 -16.88 -6.20 1.22
C THR A 123 -15.43 -6.48 1.64
N VAL A 124 -14.46 -6.20 0.77
CA VAL A 124 -13.04 -6.51 0.98
C VAL A 124 -12.37 -5.50 1.91
N ALA A 125 -11.81 -6.04 2.98
CA ALA A 125 -10.77 -5.42 3.80
C ALA A 125 -9.62 -6.42 3.94
N MET A 126 -8.39 -5.95 3.76
CA MET A 126 -7.18 -6.74 3.94
C MET A 126 -6.29 -6.10 4.99
N HIS A 127 -5.76 -6.92 5.90
CA HIS A 127 -4.80 -6.52 6.93
C HIS A 127 -3.38 -6.80 6.44
N PHE A 128 -2.53 -5.79 6.47
CA PHE A 128 -1.15 -5.84 6.00
C PHE A 128 -0.19 -6.11 7.16
N CYS A 129 0.74 -7.04 6.95
CA CYS A 129 1.81 -7.31 7.90
C CYS A 129 3.03 -6.40 7.61
N PRO A 130 3.42 -5.52 8.55
CA PRO A 130 4.53 -4.58 8.34
C PRO A 130 5.91 -5.23 8.31
N ARG A 131 6.08 -6.45 8.84
CA ARG A 131 7.39 -7.09 8.97
C ARG A 131 8.07 -7.29 7.62
N LEU A 132 9.36 -6.97 7.56
CA LEU A 132 10.16 -6.96 6.33
C LEU A 132 10.15 -8.31 5.60
N SER A 133 10.25 -9.43 6.32
CA SER A 133 10.20 -10.80 5.77
C SER A 133 8.80 -11.28 5.36
N CYS A 134 7.74 -10.53 5.70
CA CYS A 134 6.36 -10.92 5.42
C CYS A 134 5.73 -10.07 4.34
N ARG A 135 5.55 -8.76 4.57
CA ARG A 135 4.93 -7.78 3.63
C ARG A 135 3.70 -8.28 2.87
N LYS A 136 2.88 -9.11 3.51
CA LYS A 136 1.67 -9.70 2.92
C LYS A 136 0.41 -9.07 3.48
N ALA A 137 -0.60 -9.00 2.63
CA ALA A 137 -1.94 -8.58 3.02
C ALA A 137 -2.90 -9.78 3.01
N TYR A 138 -3.72 -9.92 4.04
CA TYR A 138 -4.65 -11.03 4.18
C TYR A 138 -6.08 -10.51 4.28
N HIS A 139 -7.02 -11.13 3.55
CA HIS A 139 -8.44 -10.83 3.70
C HIS A 139 -8.88 -11.00 5.15
N GLN A 140 -9.58 -9.99 5.68
CA GLN A 140 -10.15 -10.03 7.03
C GLN A 140 -11.04 -11.27 7.21
N SER A 141 -11.88 -11.58 6.22
CA SER A 141 -12.76 -12.75 6.22
C SER A 141 -11.98 -14.07 6.32
N CYS A 142 -10.87 -14.19 5.61
CA CYS A 142 -10.00 -15.37 5.64
C CYS A 142 -9.33 -15.53 7.01
N LEU A 143 -8.77 -14.46 7.57
CA LEU A 143 -8.16 -14.48 8.91
C LEU A 143 -9.19 -14.85 9.99
N VAL A 144 -10.40 -14.31 9.89
CA VAL A 144 -11.50 -14.59 10.82
C VAL A 144 -11.93 -16.06 10.73
N LYS A 145 -12.10 -16.58 9.51
CA LYS A 145 -12.52 -17.97 9.24
C LYS A 145 -11.51 -18.98 9.75
N GLU A 146 -10.22 -18.75 9.47
CA GLU A 146 -9.11 -19.62 9.89
C GLU A 146 -8.63 -19.34 11.33
N LYS A 147 -9.39 -18.54 12.10
CA LYS A 147 -9.15 -18.27 13.53
C LYS A 147 -7.81 -17.60 13.83
N PHE A 148 -7.26 -16.81 12.91
CA PHE A 148 -6.12 -15.92 13.16
C PHE A 148 -6.55 -14.64 13.89
N LYS A 149 -7.16 -14.84 15.05
CA LYS A 149 -7.60 -13.78 15.96
C LYS A 149 -6.76 -13.85 17.23
N GLU A 150 -6.59 -12.71 17.89
CA GLU A 150 -6.09 -12.66 19.25
C GLU A 150 -7.13 -12.08 20.22
N GLN A 151 -6.93 -12.32 21.50
CA GLN A 151 -7.73 -11.67 22.53
C GLN A 151 -7.43 -10.18 22.54
N VAL A 152 -8.48 -9.35 22.66
CA VAL A 152 -8.32 -7.90 22.76
C VAL A 152 -7.79 -7.59 24.15
N THR A 153 -6.51 -7.24 24.23
CA THR A 153 -5.86 -6.79 25.46
C THR A 153 -5.58 -5.28 25.40
N PRO A 154 -5.50 -4.58 26.55
CA PRO A 154 -5.19 -3.15 26.58
C PRO A 154 -3.86 -2.78 25.92
N ASP A 155 -2.90 -3.71 25.88
CA ASP A 155 -1.57 -3.54 25.26
C ASP A 155 -1.55 -3.75 23.74
N ARG A 156 -2.63 -4.27 23.12
CA ARG A 156 -2.66 -4.52 21.67
C ARG A 156 -2.29 -3.29 20.82
N PRO A 157 -2.83 -2.08 21.07
CA PRO A 157 -2.44 -0.90 20.31
C PRO A 157 -0.93 -0.62 20.40
N LEU A 158 -0.32 -0.87 21.56
CA LEU A 158 1.12 -0.76 21.73
C LEU A 158 1.86 -1.85 20.95
N ARG A 159 1.39 -3.10 20.95
CA ARG A 159 2.01 -4.17 20.14
C ARG A 159 1.95 -3.89 18.62
N LEU A 160 0.88 -3.26 18.14
CA LEU A 160 0.81 -2.74 16.76
C LEU A 160 1.88 -1.66 16.52
N LEU A 161 1.97 -0.68 17.42
CA LEU A 161 2.99 0.37 17.37
C LEU A 161 4.41 -0.20 17.41
N LEU A 162 4.67 -1.28 18.15
CA LEU A 162 6.00 -1.89 18.27
C LEU A 162 6.33 -2.86 17.13
N SER A 163 5.51 -2.93 16.09
CA SER A 163 5.77 -3.72 14.88
C SER A 163 6.29 -2.80 13.76
N PRO A 164 7.62 -2.61 13.65
CA PRO A 164 8.23 -1.71 12.67
C PRO A 164 8.01 -2.18 11.23
N PRO A 165 7.88 -1.24 10.27
CA PRO A 165 7.72 -1.56 8.84
C PRO A 165 9.02 -1.97 8.12
N ASP A 166 10.16 -1.72 8.74
CA ASP A 166 11.51 -1.87 8.19
C ASP A 166 12.34 -2.96 8.92
N SER A 167 11.77 -3.64 9.91
CA SER A 167 12.43 -4.68 10.69
C SER A 167 11.51 -5.87 10.97
N ASP A 168 12.08 -7.06 11.11
CA ASP A 168 11.36 -8.26 11.58
C ASP A 168 11.28 -8.35 13.11
N GLU A 169 12.19 -7.67 13.80
CA GLU A 169 12.25 -7.59 15.24
C GLU A 169 11.36 -6.45 15.77
N PRO A 170 10.70 -6.64 16.93
CA PRO A 170 9.97 -5.56 17.58
C PRO A 170 10.87 -4.36 17.88
N PHE A 171 10.31 -3.16 17.86
CA PHE A 171 11.04 -1.97 18.27
C PHE A 171 11.40 -2.07 19.77
N VAL A 172 12.67 -1.84 20.08
CA VAL A 172 13.19 -1.80 21.46
C VAL A 172 13.79 -0.41 21.70
N LEU A 173 13.46 0.20 22.84
CA LEU A 173 14.02 1.48 23.22
C LEU A 173 15.56 1.42 23.27
N PRO A 174 16.28 2.38 22.66
CA PRO A 174 17.73 2.43 22.80
C PRO A 174 18.12 2.68 24.25
N VAL A 175 18.91 1.77 24.84
CA VAL A 175 19.42 1.89 26.21
C VAL A 175 20.37 3.07 26.29
N ARG A 176 19.94 4.17 26.93
CA ARG A 176 20.83 5.32 27.21
C ARG A 176 21.83 4.94 28.30
N ARG A 177 23.00 4.45 27.90
CA ARG A 177 24.15 4.29 28.82
C ARG A 177 24.70 5.68 29.19
N SER A 178 24.21 6.26 30.28
CA SER A 178 24.85 7.41 30.91
C SER A 178 26.23 7.01 31.43
N SER A 179 27.29 7.51 30.81
CA SER A 179 28.69 7.26 31.21
C SER A 179 29.10 7.98 32.50
N ARG A 180 28.20 8.75 33.15
CA ARG A 180 28.56 9.66 34.26
C ARG A 180 27.69 9.61 35.52
N SER A 181 26.79 8.63 35.67
CA SER A 181 26.01 8.49 36.91
C SER A 181 25.89 7.03 37.34
N LYS A 182 26.40 6.71 38.55
CA LYS A 182 26.19 5.42 39.24
C LYS A 182 24.79 5.31 39.88
N LYS A 183 23.89 6.28 39.65
CA LYS A 183 22.49 6.17 40.08
C LYS A 183 21.65 5.73 38.89
N ALA A 184 21.16 4.49 38.95
CA ALA A 184 20.14 3.99 38.04
C ALA A 184 18.90 4.89 38.17
N HIS A 185 18.64 5.72 37.16
CA HIS A 185 17.29 6.26 37.00
C HIS A 185 16.37 5.10 36.64
N PRO A 186 15.14 5.02 37.19
CA PRO A 186 14.19 4.01 36.77
C PRO A 186 14.00 4.11 35.26
N GLU A 187 14.12 2.98 34.57
CA GLU A 187 13.80 2.90 33.13
C GLU A 187 12.33 3.31 32.98
N ARG A 188 12.09 4.43 32.29
CA ARG A 188 10.73 4.87 31.96
C ARG A 188 10.10 3.84 31.04
N THR A 189 8.81 3.56 31.27
CA THR A 189 8.07 2.66 30.39
C THR A 189 7.87 3.31 29.02
N ILE A 190 7.58 2.52 27.98
CA ILE A 190 7.31 3.08 26.64
C ILE A 190 6.08 3.99 26.71
N GLU A 191 5.09 3.60 27.49
CA GLU A 191 3.84 4.33 27.72
C GLU A 191 4.10 5.73 28.28
N GLU A 192 4.95 5.86 29.31
CA GLU A 192 5.35 7.15 29.87
C GLU A 192 6.07 8.04 28.85
N LEU A 193 6.84 7.45 27.94
CA LEU A 193 7.52 8.20 26.89
C LEU A 193 6.56 8.67 25.80
N LEU A 194 5.50 7.91 25.52
CA LEU A 194 4.48 8.26 24.53
C LEU A 194 3.61 9.44 24.99
N GLU A 195 3.43 9.66 26.30
CA GLU A 195 2.71 10.83 26.85
C GLU A 195 3.36 12.16 26.48
N GLY A 196 4.65 12.16 26.13
CA GLY A 196 5.38 13.35 25.67
C GLY A 196 5.21 13.65 24.18
N LEU A 197 4.53 12.79 23.42
CA LEU A 197 4.37 12.93 21.96
C LEU A 197 2.97 13.44 21.60
N PRO A 198 2.77 14.01 20.39
CA PRO A 198 1.44 14.42 19.95
C PRO A 198 0.43 13.27 19.96
N ASP A 199 -0.69 13.44 20.66
CA ASP A 199 -1.74 12.40 20.80
C ASP A 199 -2.20 11.84 19.46
N GLU A 200 -2.36 12.71 18.47
CA GLU A 200 -2.80 12.32 17.13
C GLU A 200 -1.79 11.43 16.41
N LEU A 201 -0.48 11.72 16.56
CA LEU A 201 0.59 10.90 15.99
C LEU A 201 0.59 9.51 16.62
N VAL A 202 0.54 9.45 17.96
CA VAL A 202 0.51 8.19 18.71
C VAL A 202 -0.74 7.38 18.34
N ARG A 203 -1.90 8.03 18.20
CA ARG A 203 -3.16 7.41 17.77
C ARG A 203 -3.05 6.79 16.38
N VAL A 204 -2.40 7.47 15.44
CA VAL A 204 -2.17 6.95 14.09
C VAL A 204 -1.17 5.80 14.09
N ALA A 205 -0.06 5.93 14.80
CA ALA A 205 0.99 4.90 14.83
C ALA A 205 0.52 3.57 15.47
N LYS A 206 -0.49 3.65 16.37
CA LYS A 206 -1.19 2.51 16.97
C LYS A 206 -2.29 1.87 16.09
N GLN A 207 -2.57 2.42 14.89
CA GLN A 207 -3.56 1.83 13.98
C GLN A 207 -3.05 0.51 13.38
N PRO A 208 -3.95 -0.43 13.04
CA PRO A 208 -3.64 -1.51 12.12
C PRO A 208 -3.43 -0.96 10.71
N MET A 209 -2.65 -1.69 9.89
CA MET A 209 -2.43 -1.36 8.49
C MET A 209 -3.45 -2.12 7.63
N VAL A 210 -4.34 -1.39 6.96
CA VAL A 210 -5.50 -1.95 6.26
C VAL A 210 -5.67 -1.30 4.88
N LYS A 211 -6.04 -2.12 3.89
CA LYS A 211 -6.45 -1.70 2.53
C LYS A 211 -7.76 -2.38 2.10
N GLY A 212 -8.40 -1.86 1.05
CA GLY A 212 -9.66 -2.38 0.49
C GLY A 212 -10.86 -1.44 0.60
N ALA A 213 -11.87 -1.63 -0.26
CA ALA A 213 -12.97 -0.69 -0.43
C ALA A 213 -13.92 -0.60 0.76
N LYS A 214 -13.86 -1.54 1.71
CA LYS A 214 -14.52 -1.42 3.02
C LYS A 214 -13.99 -0.24 3.85
N TYR A 215 -12.76 0.21 3.55
CA TYR A 215 -12.15 1.43 4.07
C TYR A 215 -12.09 2.52 2.98
N PRO A 216 -13.18 3.27 2.73
CA PRO A 216 -13.26 4.17 1.57
C PRO A 216 -12.22 5.30 1.54
N GLN A 217 -11.67 5.70 2.70
CA GLN A 217 -10.74 6.84 2.76
C GLN A 217 -9.32 6.42 2.36
N GLY A 218 -9.05 5.11 2.31
CA GLY A 218 -7.75 4.55 1.95
C GLY A 218 -7.49 4.49 0.45
N GLY A 219 -8.48 4.77 -0.40
CA GLY A 219 -8.34 4.60 -1.85
C GLY A 219 -7.94 3.16 -2.20
N ILE A 220 -7.02 2.99 -3.16
CA ILE A 220 -6.52 1.67 -3.58
C ILE A 220 -5.48 1.12 -2.59
N VAL A 221 -4.68 1.98 -1.97
CA VAL A 221 -3.48 1.60 -1.20
C VAL A 221 -3.77 1.36 0.29
N GLY A 222 -4.84 1.94 0.83
CA GLY A 222 -5.15 1.87 2.25
C GLY A 222 -4.44 2.95 3.07
N ASN A 223 -4.22 2.66 4.36
CA ASN A 223 -3.54 3.56 5.30
C ASN A 223 -2.05 3.23 5.54
N ILE A 224 -1.50 2.24 4.82
CA ILE A 224 -0.20 1.60 5.11
C ILE A 224 0.92 2.64 5.28
N THR A 225 1.08 3.54 4.31
CA THR A 225 2.12 4.58 4.32
C THR A 225 1.98 5.58 5.45
N TRP A 226 0.76 5.99 5.77
CA TRP A 226 0.52 6.94 6.85
C TRP A 226 0.83 6.35 8.20
N VAL A 227 0.48 5.07 8.42
CA VAL A 227 0.83 4.36 9.66
C VAL A 227 2.33 4.05 9.71
N SER A 228 2.95 3.66 8.59
CA SER A 228 4.40 3.41 8.48
C SER A 228 5.20 4.64 8.94
N ARG A 229 4.91 5.80 8.34
CA ARG A 229 5.56 7.07 8.69
C ARG A 229 5.29 7.49 10.12
N ALA A 230 4.07 7.32 10.61
CA ALA A 230 3.73 7.64 12.00
C ALA A 230 4.56 6.81 12.98
N ARG A 231 4.76 5.51 12.71
CA ARG A 231 5.60 4.64 13.53
C ARG A 231 7.05 5.08 13.50
N GLN A 232 7.59 5.39 12.31
CA GLN A 232 8.96 5.90 12.16
C GLN A 232 9.19 7.18 12.98
N LEU A 233 8.30 8.17 12.86
CA LEU A 233 8.40 9.41 13.66
C LEU A 233 8.34 9.15 15.17
N VAL A 234 7.50 8.22 15.62
CA VAL A 234 7.47 7.82 17.04
C VAL A 234 8.80 7.18 17.44
N TYR A 235 9.37 6.29 16.63
CA TYR A 235 10.65 5.65 16.94
C TYR A 235 11.81 6.65 16.97
N ASP A 236 11.84 7.60 16.05
CA ASP A 236 12.82 8.67 16.00
C ASP A 236 12.74 9.53 17.26
N ALA A 237 11.53 9.91 17.68
CA ALA A 237 11.28 10.65 18.90
C ALA A 237 11.76 9.90 20.14
N LEU A 238 11.41 8.61 20.26
CA LEU A 238 11.81 7.73 21.35
C LEU A 238 13.34 7.47 21.37
N SER A 239 13.99 7.53 20.21
CA SER A 239 15.44 7.43 20.07
C SER A 239 16.16 8.75 20.36
N GLY A 240 15.41 9.85 20.54
CA GLY A 240 15.93 11.17 20.92
C GLY A 240 16.23 12.10 19.75
N LEU A 241 15.79 11.78 18.53
CA LEU A 241 15.91 12.65 17.35
C LEU A 241 14.87 13.79 17.37
N GLY A 242 13.82 13.67 18.19
CA GLY A 242 12.72 14.63 18.26
C GLY A 242 11.70 14.47 17.13
N ILE A 243 10.70 15.34 17.10
CA ILE A 243 9.67 15.41 16.05
C ILE A 243 9.65 16.85 15.55
N SER A 244 9.62 17.04 14.24
CA SER A 244 9.47 18.37 13.63
C SER A 244 8.06 18.93 13.84
N ASP A 245 7.92 20.25 13.98
CA ASP A 245 6.63 20.91 14.22
C ASP A 245 5.65 20.75 13.02
N ASP A 246 6.18 20.55 11.82
CA ASP A 246 5.45 20.36 10.56
C ASP A 246 5.15 18.89 10.23
N TRP A 247 5.29 17.96 11.19
CA TRP A 247 5.10 16.51 10.95
C TRP A 247 3.76 16.16 10.29
N LYS A 248 2.72 16.98 10.49
CA LYS A 248 1.38 16.78 9.90
C LYS A 248 1.38 16.91 8.37
N ASP A 249 2.36 17.59 7.77
CA ASP A 249 2.47 17.71 6.32
C ASP A 249 2.90 16.38 5.69
N SER A 250 3.54 15.50 6.47
CA SER A 250 3.99 14.18 6.03
C SER A 250 2.95 13.05 6.22
N ILE A 251 1.90 13.29 7.01
CA ILE A 251 0.89 12.29 7.41
C ILE A 251 -0.52 12.84 7.28
N ASP A 252 -1.29 12.29 6.35
CA ASP A 252 -2.73 12.51 6.29
C ASP A 252 -3.45 11.69 7.38
N CYS A 253 -3.60 12.28 8.57
CA CYS A 253 -4.21 11.64 9.73
C CYS A 253 -5.66 11.15 9.48
N SER A 254 -6.37 11.79 8.54
CA SER A 254 -7.73 11.40 8.15
C SER A 254 -7.76 10.10 7.37
N LYS A 255 -6.79 9.90 6.46
CA LYS A 255 -6.55 8.66 5.70
C LYS A 255 -5.71 7.63 6.46
N ALA A 256 -5.16 8.00 7.60
CA ALA A 256 -4.41 7.08 8.43
C ALA A 256 -5.30 6.29 9.40
N THR A 257 -6.39 6.93 9.86
CA THR A 257 -7.32 6.33 10.82
C THR A 257 -8.35 5.45 10.11
N VAL A 258 -8.36 4.15 10.42
CA VAL A 258 -9.29 3.20 9.80
C VAL A 258 -10.70 3.39 10.35
N LYS A 259 -11.68 3.56 9.45
CA LYS A 259 -13.11 3.61 9.76
C LYS A 259 -13.87 2.83 8.69
N PHE A 260 -14.43 1.68 9.05
CA PHE A 260 -15.22 0.89 8.11
C PHE A 260 -16.61 1.48 7.89
N LYS A 261 -17.15 1.31 6.66
CA LYS A 261 -18.49 1.81 6.27
C LYS A 261 -19.61 1.35 7.20
N ASP A 262 -19.54 0.10 7.64
CA ASP A 262 -20.54 -0.58 8.46
C ASP A 262 -20.38 -0.31 9.96
N ARG A 263 -19.46 0.59 10.36
CA ARG A 263 -19.10 0.87 11.77
C ARG A 263 -18.72 -0.38 12.58
N ASN A 264 -18.40 -1.49 11.90
CA ASN A 264 -17.97 -2.70 12.57
C ASN A 264 -16.62 -2.46 13.25
N VAL A 265 -16.47 -3.02 14.45
CA VAL A 265 -15.21 -2.99 15.20
C VAL A 265 -14.16 -3.74 14.38
N ILE A 266 -12.99 -3.13 14.21
CA ILE A 266 -11.87 -3.77 13.54
C ILE A 266 -11.45 -4.97 14.41
N PRO A 267 -11.52 -6.21 13.89
CA PRO A 267 -11.18 -7.38 14.69
C PRO A 267 -9.70 -7.36 15.09
N ALA A 268 -9.39 -7.92 16.25
CA ALA A 268 -8.01 -8.14 16.66
C ALA A 268 -7.44 -9.37 15.94
N LEU A 269 -6.59 -9.14 14.94
CA LEU A 269 -6.03 -10.17 14.09
C LEU A 269 -4.51 -10.31 14.29
N ILE A 270 -4.00 -11.47 13.88
CA ILE A 270 -2.58 -11.80 13.87
C ILE A 270 -2.16 -12.33 12.51
N CYS A 271 -0.91 -12.08 12.13
CA CYS A 271 -0.35 -12.56 10.88
C CYS A 271 -0.19 -14.09 10.92
N PRO A 272 -0.65 -14.83 9.89
CA PRO A 272 -0.45 -16.28 9.80
C PRO A 272 1.03 -16.70 9.78
N GLN A 273 1.90 -15.87 9.20
CA GLN A 273 3.31 -16.19 9.00
C GLN A 273 4.17 -15.87 10.23
N CYS A 274 4.10 -14.64 10.74
CA CYS A 274 4.97 -14.18 11.84
C CYS A 274 4.29 -14.17 13.22
N ARG A 275 2.97 -14.42 13.29
CA ARG A 275 2.15 -14.35 14.51
C ARG A 275 2.11 -12.98 15.20
N GLY A 276 2.69 -11.94 14.59
CA GLY A 276 2.58 -10.55 15.05
C GLY A 276 1.18 -9.97 14.84
N PRO A 277 0.81 -8.91 15.57
CA PRO A 277 -0.50 -8.26 15.42
C PRO A 277 -0.58 -7.52 14.07
N ILE A 278 -1.73 -7.64 13.41
CA ILE A 278 -2.09 -6.92 12.17
C ILE A 278 -3.51 -6.39 12.22
#